data_AF-A0A3Q7IJA7-F1
#
_entry.id   AF-A0A3Q7IJA7-F1
#
_cell.length_a   1.000
_cell.length_b   1.000
_cell.length_c   1.000
_cell.angle_alpha   90.00
_cell.angle_beta   90.00
_cell.angle_gamma   90.00
#
_symmetry.space_group_name_H-M   'P 1'
#
loop_
_entity.id
_entity.type
_entity.pdbx_description
1 polymer ?
#
loop_
_entity_poly.entity_id
_entity_poly.type
_entity_poly.pdbx_seq_one_letter_code
_entity_poly.pdbx_strand_id
1 'polypeptide(L)'
;MMSVSFFRLKGLGMNIGLKDLGNIVLKDLGLWVFEEVQKETSYRPQLKLYAEIVSCLGSNGLLEDISCLIMALKMESSLEPHIEGFVALLESLMKFNLTRLALEVFYLMKLRGCDPDKLTFKLLINGLESNEETNLSAFVRQEAEKYYGQSLDFLDETEEEVPRLKPM
;
A
#
# COMPACT_ATOMS: atom_id res chain seq x y z
N MET A 1 -36.33 -6.35 17.68
CA MET A 1 -35.77 -4.99 17.83
C MET A 1 -34.63 -5.07 18.84
N MET A 2 -33.38 -5.21 18.38
CA MET A 2 -32.21 -5.16 19.25
C MET A 2 -31.70 -3.72 19.33
N SER A 3 -31.56 -3.24 20.56
CA SER A 3 -31.19 -1.88 20.92
C SER A 3 -29.71 -1.63 20.62
N VAL A 4 -29.39 -0.77 19.66
CA VAL A 4 -28.03 -0.28 19.42
C VAL A 4 -27.71 0.73 20.51
N SER A 5 -26.77 0.38 21.39
CA SER A 5 -26.33 1.26 22.48
C SER A 5 -25.27 2.22 21.96
N PHE A 6 -25.59 3.51 21.90
CA PHE A 6 -24.65 4.57 21.51
C PHE A 6 -23.86 5.04 22.73
N PHE A 7 -22.52 5.04 22.63
CA PHE A 7 -21.66 5.72 23.60
C PHE A 7 -21.40 7.15 23.13
N ARG A 8 -21.77 8.12 23.98
CA ARG A 8 -21.66 9.55 23.69
C ARG A 8 -20.31 10.07 24.23
N LEU A 9 -19.29 10.16 23.37
CA LEU A 9 -18.04 10.83 23.73
C LEU A 9 -18.26 12.35 23.73
N LYS A 10 -18.02 13.01 24.87
CA LYS A 10 -18.10 14.47 25.02
C LYS A 10 -17.00 15.10 24.16
N GLY A 11 -17.37 15.64 22.99
CA GLY A 11 -16.48 16.45 22.16
C GLY A 11 -16.93 16.68 20.72
N LEU A 12 -17.51 15.68 20.05
CA LEU A 12 -17.71 15.76 18.59
C LEU A 12 -19.11 15.47 18.05
N GLY A 13 -20.12 15.25 18.92
CA GLY A 13 -21.53 15.21 18.48
C GLY A 13 -21.90 14.12 17.46
N MET A 14 -21.03 13.13 17.23
CA MET A 14 -21.26 12.01 16.30
C MET A 14 -21.56 10.73 17.06
N ASN A 15 -22.59 10.01 16.61
CA ASN A 15 -23.05 8.74 17.15
C ASN A 15 -22.30 7.60 16.42
N ILE A 16 -21.22 7.10 17.01
CA ILE A 16 -20.33 6.08 16.42
C ILE A 16 -20.73 4.69 16.92
N GLY A 17 -20.87 3.71 16.01
CA GLY A 17 -21.22 2.33 16.35
C GLY A 17 -20.09 1.60 17.06
N LEU A 18 -20.40 0.59 17.89
CA LEU A 18 -19.40 -0.14 18.67
C LEU A 18 -18.33 -0.86 17.82
N LYS A 19 -18.68 -1.24 16.57
CA LYS A 19 -17.74 -1.78 15.57
C LYS A 19 -16.80 -0.69 15.05
N ASP A 20 -17.35 0.48 14.76
CA ASP A 20 -16.58 1.64 14.33
C ASP A 20 -15.66 2.11 15.46
N LEU A 21 -16.09 2.00 16.72
CA LEU A 21 -15.27 2.26 17.90
C LEU A 21 -14.10 1.27 18.02
N GLY A 22 -14.31 -0.01 17.70
CA GLY A 22 -13.22 -1.01 17.67
C GLY A 22 -12.17 -0.68 16.61
N ASN A 23 -12.61 -0.28 15.41
CA ASN A 23 -11.70 0.15 14.33
C ASN A 23 -11.06 1.51 14.63
N ILE A 24 -11.76 2.46 15.24
CA ILE A 24 -11.22 3.78 15.61
C ILE A 24 -10.21 3.65 16.74
N VAL A 25 -10.50 2.84 17.78
CA VAL A 25 -9.56 2.61 18.88
C VAL A 25 -8.33 1.86 18.38
N LEU A 26 -8.47 0.88 17.48
CA LEU A 26 -7.33 0.21 16.84
C LEU A 26 -6.59 1.13 15.86
N LYS A 27 -7.27 2.06 15.18
CA LYS A 27 -6.69 3.07 14.28
C LYS A 27 -5.86 4.08 15.05
N ASP A 28 -6.45 4.73 16.05
CA ASP A 28 -5.77 5.74 16.85
C ASP A 28 -4.62 5.09 17.61
N LEU A 29 -4.81 3.87 18.11
CA LEU A 29 -3.73 3.08 18.71
C LEU A 29 -2.66 2.70 17.69
N GLY A 30 -3.02 2.31 16.46
CA GLY A 30 -2.07 1.93 15.42
C GLY A 30 -1.23 3.11 14.91
N LEU A 31 -1.88 4.27 14.69
CA LEU A 31 -1.20 5.50 14.31
C LEU A 31 -0.36 6.04 15.48
N TRP A 32 -0.88 6.01 16.70
CA TRP A 32 -0.14 6.41 17.89
C TRP A 32 1.05 5.49 18.15
N VAL A 33 0.89 4.17 18.08
CA VAL A 33 2.01 3.22 18.20
C VAL A 33 3.03 3.49 17.10
N PHE A 34 2.61 3.77 15.87
CA PHE A 34 3.53 4.12 14.79
C PHE A 34 4.30 5.42 15.09
N GLU A 35 3.62 6.48 15.53
CA GLU A 35 4.24 7.76 15.92
C GLU A 35 5.18 7.62 17.14
N GLU A 36 4.84 6.77 18.11
CA GLU A 36 5.68 6.52 19.28
C GLU A 36 6.90 5.67 18.91
N VAL A 37 6.70 4.63 18.08
CA VAL A 37 7.79 3.81 17.55
C VAL A 37 8.74 4.67 16.70
N GLN A 38 8.24 5.63 15.91
CA GLN A 38 9.07 6.58 15.16
C GLN A 38 9.98 7.45 16.03
N LYS A 39 9.65 7.65 17.32
CA LYS A 39 10.46 8.46 18.26
C LYS A 39 11.59 7.66 18.91
N GLU A 40 11.59 6.33 18.80
CA GLU A 40 12.66 5.51 19.34
C GLU A 40 13.92 5.61 18.48
N THR A 41 15.07 5.81 19.12
CA THR A 41 16.38 5.94 18.45
C THR A 41 16.82 4.68 17.71
N SER A 42 16.20 3.53 18.01
CA SER A 42 16.42 2.23 17.36
C SER A 42 15.43 1.93 16.24
N TYR A 43 14.44 2.78 15.98
CA TYR A 43 13.45 2.53 14.94
C TYR A 43 14.08 2.55 13.55
N ARG A 44 13.72 1.53 12.76
CA ARG A 44 14.02 1.47 11.33
C ARG A 44 12.71 1.47 10.58
N PRO A 45 12.45 2.47 9.72
CA PRO A 45 11.28 2.48 8.86
C PRO A 45 11.22 1.20 8.03
N GLN A 46 10.11 0.46 8.15
CA GLN A 46 9.89 -0.77 7.39
C GLN A 46 8.74 -0.58 6.40
N LEU A 47 9.02 -0.71 5.11
CA LEU A 47 8.02 -0.60 4.05
C LEU A 47 6.81 -1.54 4.23
N LYS A 48 7.03 -2.73 4.82
CA LYS A 48 5.95 -3.67 5.16
C LYS A 48 4.97 -3.09 6.18
N LEU A 49 5.46 -2.37 7.20
CA LEU A 49 4.61 -1.69 8.18
C LEU A 49 3.77 -0.58 7.52
N TYR A 50 4.37 0.19 6.61
CA TYR A 50 3.63 1.17 5.81
C TYR A 50 2.52 0.50 4.98
N ALA A 51 2.79 -0.64 4.35
CA ALA A 51 1.79 -1.38 3.57
C ALA A 51 0.61 -1.90 4.42
N GLU A 52 0.90 -2.38 5.64
CA GLU A 52 -0.10 -2.80 6.62
C GLU A 52 -0.98 -1.64 7.09
N ILE A 53 -0.38 -0.48 7.40
CA ILE A 53 -1.12 0.72 7.81
C ILE A 53 -1.98 1.22 6.66
N VAL A 54 -1.47 1.25 5.42
CA VAL A 54 -2.29 1.58 4.23
C VAL A 54 -3.47 0.62 4.08
N SER A 55 -3.25 -0.69 4.30
CA SER A 55 -4.32 -1.68 4.25
C SER A 55 -5.41 -1.43 5.29
N CYS A 56 -4.99 -1.06 6.51
CA CYS A 56 -5.88 -0.72 7.60
C CYS A 56 -6.68 0.56 7.28
N LEU A 57 -6.00 1.65 6.93
CA LEU A 57 -6.62 2.94 6.62
C LEU A 57 -7.56 2.84 5.41
N GLY A 58 -7.15 2.14 4.36
CA GLY A 58 -7.93 1.96 3.14
C GLY A 58 -9.21 1.17 3.38
N SER A 59 -9.14 0.13 4.20
CA SER A 59 -10.33 -0.66 4.59
C SER A 59 -11.32 0.15 5.43
N ASN A 60 -10.88 1.26 6.02
CA ASN A 60 -11.71 2.19 6.78
C ASN A 60 -12.06 3.47 5.98
N GLY A 61 -11.69 3.56 4.70
CA GLY A 61 -12.00 4.70 3.83
C GLY A 61 -11.24 5.98 4.14
N LEU A 62 -10.12 5.90 4.87
CA LEU A 62 -9.33 7.06 5.34
C LEU A 62 -8.25 7.42 4.34
N LEU A 63 -8.64 7.89 3.16
CA LEU A 63 -7.73 8.09 2.03
C LEU A 63 -6.79 9.29 2.21
N GLU A 64 -7.24 10.32 2.95
CA GLU A 64 -6.42 11.48 3.30
C GLU A 64 -5.26 11.09 4.23
N ASP A 65 -5.54 10.23 5.22
CA ASP A 65 -4.53 9.74 6.16
C ASP A 65 -3.45 8.91 5.43
N ILE A 66 -3.85 8.12 4.42
CA ILE A 66 -2.91 7.40 3.55
C ILE A 66 -2.00 8.37 2.79
N SER A 67 -2.56 9.47 2.28
CA SER A 67 -1.77 10.48 1.57
C SER A 67 -0.71 11.11 2.48
N CYS A 68 -1.08 11.44 3.72
CA CYS A 68 -0.15 11.92 4.74
C CYS A 68 0.95 10.89 5.06
N LEU A 69 0.58 9.62 5.20
CA LEU A 69 1.52 8.52 5.46
C LEU A 69 2.55 8.36 4.33
N ILE A 70 2.12 8.42 3.06
CA ILE A 70 3.03 8.36 1.91
C ILE A 70 3.95 9.59 1.85
N MET A 71 3.46 10.78 2.23
CA MET A 71 4.32 11.96 2.37
C MET A 71 5.38 11.77 3.45
N ALA A 72 5.02 11.19 4.60
CA ALA A 72 5.96 10.87 5.66
C ALA A 72 7.02 9.88 5.16
N LEU A 73 6.62 8.81 4.46
CA LEU A 73 7.53 7.82 3.88
C LEU A 73 8.59 8.46 2.96
N LYS A 74 8.20 9.44 2.15
CA LYS A 74 9.14 10.15 1.25
C LYS A 74 10.23 10.91 2.00
N MET A 75 9.91 11.39 3.22
CA MET A 75 10.84 12.14 4.07
C MET A 75 11.76 11.23 4.91
N GLU A 76 11.50 9.92 4.96
CA GLU A 76 12.31 8.97 5.72
C GLU A 76 13.70 8.80 5.07
N SER A 77 14.74 9.32 5.74
CA SER A 77 16.12 9.28 5.25
C SER A 77 16.83 7.94 5.51
N SER A 78 16.38 7.18 6.51
CA SER A 78 16.96 5.90 6.94
C SER A 78 16.24 4.66 6.37
N LEU A 79 15.25 4.86 5.50
CA LEU A 79 14.49 3.77 4.88
C LEU A 79 15.41 2.92 3.99
N GLU A 80 15.55 1.64 4.36
CA GLU A 80 16.29 0.67 3.54
C GLU A 80 15.45 0.23 2.33
N PRO A 81 16.00 0.28 1.10
CA PRO A 81 15.29 -0.11 -0.10
C PRO A 81 15.17 -1.63 -0.18
N HIS A 82 13.97 -2.14 0.11
CA HIS A 82 13.64 -3.57 -0.03
C HIS A 82 12.53 -3.74 -1.06
N ILE A 83 12.82 -4.49 -2.13
CA ILE A 83 11.87 -4.70 -3.25
C ILE A 83 10.54 -5.28 -2.76
N GLU A 84 10.57 -6.30 -1.91
CA GLU A 84 9.36 -6.91 -1.34
C GLU A 84 8.49 -5.91 -0.58
N GLY A 85 9.11 -4.93 0.09
CA GLY A 85 8.39 -3.91 0.84
C GLY A 85 7.71 -2.90 -0.07
N PHE A 86 8.39 -2.48 -1.13
CA PHE A 86 7.79 -1.60 -2.15
C PHE A 86 6.66 -2.30 -2.88
N VAL A 87 6.86 -3.56 -3.30
CA VAL A 87 5.81 -4.37 -3.93
C VAL A 87 4.58 -4.44 -3.03
N ALA A 88 4.74 -4.84 -1.76
CA ALA A 88 3.64 -4.92 -0.79
C ALA A 88 2.86 -3.59 -0.65
N LEU A 89 3.59 -2.47 -0.60
CA LEU A 89 2.98 -1.14 -0.50
C LEU A 89 2.21 -0.78 -1.78
N LEU A 90 2.75 -1.11 -2.96
CA LEU A 90 2.08 -0.91 -4.24
C LEU A 90 0.79 -1.76 -4.33
N GLU A 91 0.81 -3.04 -3.95
CA GLU A 91 -0.41 -3.88 -3.98
C GLU A 91 -1.50 -3.27 -3.09
N SER A 92 -1.11 -2.81 -1.90
CA SER A 92 -2.01 -2.18 -0.95
C SER A 92 -2.65 -0.92 -1.55
N LEU A 93 -1.87 -0.02 -2.15
CA LEU A 93 -2.39 1.19 -2.79
C LEU A 93 -3.31 0.88 -3.98
N MET A 94 -2.92 -0.10 -4.82
CA MET A 94 -3.70 -0.49 -5.99
C MET A 94 -5.05 -1.12 -5.61
N LYS A 95 -5.09 -1.88 -4.52
CA LYS A 95 -6.33 -2.47 -3.97
C LYS A 95 -7.38 -1.42 -3.60
N PHE A 96 -6.97 -0.24 -3.16
CA PHE A 96 -7.89 0.86 -2.82
C PHE A 96 -8.01 1.91 -3.93
N ASN A 97 -7.60 1.57 -5.16
CA ASN A 97 -7.62 2.46 -6.32
C ASN A 97 -6.88 3.79 -6.09
N LEU A 98 -5.80 3.77 -5.31
CA LEU A 98 -4.93 4.92 -5.05
C LEU A 98 -3.80 4.98 -6.09
N THR A 99 -4.17 4.94 -7.36
CA THR A 99 -3.28 4.76 -8.52
C THR A 99 -2.20 5.84 -8.63
N ARG A 100 -2.54 7.09 -8.32
CA ARG A 100 -1.57 8.21 -8.29
C ARG A 100 -0.51 8.03 -7.21
N LEU A 101 -0.92 7.66 -5.99
CA LEU A 101 0.02 7.39 -4.89
C LEU A 101 0.87 6.16 -5.19
N ALA A 102 0.32 5.13 -5.84
CA ALA A 102 1.08 3.97 -6.27
C ALA A 102 2.20 4.37 -7.25
N LEU A 103 1.94 5.26 -8.22
CA LEU A 103 3.00 5.76 -9.09
C LEU A 103 4.06 6.58 -8.35
N GLU A 104 3.66 7.40 -7.37
CA GLU A 104 4.62 8.13 -6.54
C GLU A 104 5.54 7.18 -5.76
N VAL A 105 5.01 6.07 -5.25
CA VAL A 105 5.79 5.01 -4.59
C VAL A 105 6.69 4.27 -5.59
N PHE A 106 6.21 4.00 -6.81
CA PHE A 106 7.02 3.41 -7.88
C PHE A 106 8.23 4.29 -8.24
N TYR A 107 8.04 5.61 -8.33
CA TYR A 107 9.18 6.52 -8.54
C TYR A 107 10.10 6.62 -7.33
N LEU A 108 9.54 6.59 -6.11
CA LEU A 108 10.33 6.56 -4.88
C LEU A 108 11.23 5.33 -4.85
N MET A 109 10.71 4.16 -5.22
CA MET A 109 11.47 2.91 -5.34
C MET A 109 12.71 3.09 -6.23
N LYS A 110 12.53 3.64 -7.45
CA LYS A 110 13.63 3.95 -8.37
C LYS A 110 14.61 4.98 -7.80
N LEU A 111 14.11 6.04 -7.16
CA LEU A 111 14.93 7.09 -6.56
C LEU A 111 15.82 6.55 -5.43
N ARG A 112 15.35 5.53 -4.70
CA ARG A 112 16.10 4.85 -3.64
C ARG A 112 17.03 3.74 -4.17
N GLY A 113 17.20 3.64 -5.49
CA GLY A 113 18.07 2.64 -6.12
C GLY A 113 17.52 1.22 -6.06
N CYS A 114 16.21 1.06 -5.84
CA CYS A 114 15.54 -0.22 -5.94
C CYS A 114 14.93 -0.33 -7.34
N ASP A 115 15.48 -1.20 -8.18
CA ASP A 115 14.99 -1.35 -9.55
C ASP A 115 13.70 -2.20 -9.59
N PRO A 116 12.66 -1.75 -10.31
CA PRO A 116 11.44 -2.53 -10.47
C PRO A 116 11.71 -3.79 -11.29
N ASP A 117 11.13 -4.90 -10.84
CA ASP A 117 11.19 -6.19 -11.51
C ASP A 117 9.94 -6.45 -12.37
N LYS A 118 9.92 -7.58 -13.07
CA LYS A 118 8.78 -8.02 -13.89
C LYS A 118 7.48 -8.08 -13.09
N LEU A 119 7.54 -8.53 -11.84
CA LEU A 119 6.37 -8.61 -10.95
C LEU A 119 5.82 -7.22 -10.63
N THR A 120 6.70 -6.27 -10.33
CA THR A 120 6.35 -4.87 -10.08
C THR A 120 5.64 -4.24 -11.28
N PHE A 121 6.18 -4.42 -12.48
CA PHE A 121 5.55 -3.91 -13.70
C PHE A 121 4.21 -4.57 -13.98
N LYS A 122 4.12 -5.90 -13.85
CA LYS A 122 2.87 -6.63 -14.05
C LYS A 122 1.79 -6.18 -13.08
N LEU A 123 2.15 -6.01 -11.80
CA LEU A 123 1.24 -5.51 -10.77
C LEU A 123 0.70 -4.11 -11.11
N LEU A 124 1.58 -3.20 -11.50
CA LEU A 124 1.19 -1.82 -11.84
C LEU A 124 0.33 -1.78 -13.10
N ILE A 125 0.74 -2.45 -14.18
CA ILE A 125 0.02 -2.45 -15.45
C ILE A 125 -1.39 -3.05 -15.27
N ASN A 126 -1.47 -4.25 -14.68
CA ASN A 126 -2.75 -4.93 -14.48
C ASN A 126 -3.66 -4.16 -13.53
N GLY A 127 -3.10 -3.60 -12.45
CA GLY A 127 -3.87 -2.81 -11.50
C GLY A 127 -4.34 -1.48 -12.08
N LEU A 128 -3.56 -0.81 -12.94
CA LEU A 128 -3.97 0.43 -13.59
C LEU A 128 -5.06 0.18 -14.63
N GLU A 129 -4.94 -0.89 -15.41
CA GLU A 129 -5.96 -1.29 -16.39
C GLU A 129 -7.27 -1.70 -15.71
N SER A 130 -7.19 -2.43 -14.59
CA SER A 130 -8.37 -2.80 -13.79
C SER A 130 -9.08 -1.60 -13.17
N ASN A 131 -8.35 -0.50 -12.95
CA ASN A 131 -8.88 0.76 -12.43
C ASN A 131 -9.23 1.78 -13.54
N GLU A 132 -9.24 1.35 -14.81
CA GLU A 132 -9.54 2.18 -15.99
C GLU A 132 -8.54 3.34 -16.23
N GLU A 133 -7.37 3.31 -15.59
CA GLU A 133 -6.30 4.32 -15.70
C GLU A 133 -5.38 4.05 -16.91
N THR A 134 -5.97 4.02 -18.11
CA THR A 134 -5.29 3.62 -19.36
C THR A 134 -4.06 4.47 -19.70
N ASN A 135 -4.11 5.77 -19.45
CA ASN A 135 -2.99 6.69 -19.68
C ASN A 135 -1.78 6.35 -18.79
N LEU A 136 -2.05 6.02 -17.52
CA LEU A 136 -1.01 5.65 -16.57
C LEU A 136 -0.46 4.26 -16.89
N SER A 137 -1.32 3.31 -17.28
CA SER A 137 -0.88 1.99 -17.73
C SER A 137 0.05 2.10 -18.94
N ALA A 138 -0.32 2.89 -19.95
CA ALA A 138 0.51 3.12 -21.14
C ALA A 138 1.88 3.73 -20.77
N PHE A 139 1.90 4.65 -19.81
CA PHE A 139 3.14 5.20 -19.29
C PHE A 139 4.03 4.12 -18.64
N VAL A 140 3.47 3.29 -17.76
CA VAL A 140 4.21 2.21 -17.09
C VAL A 140 4.68 1.15 -18.09
N ARG A 141 3.89 0.85 -19.12
CA ARG A 141 4.28 -0.03 -20.24
C ARG A 141 5.50 0.53 -20.98
N GLN A 142 5.47 1.81 -21.36
CA GLN A 142 6.61 2.45 -22.00
C GLN A 142 7.85 2.45 -21.11
N GLU A 143 7.70 2.62 -19.80
CA GLU A 143 8.81 2.46 -18.86
C GLU A 143 9.33 1.02 -18.86
N ALA A 144 8.46 0.01 -18.81
CA ALA A 144 8.85 -1.41 -18.83
C ALA A 144 9.60 -1.80 -20.12
N GLU A 145 9.20 -1.23 -21.26
CA GLU A 145 9.86 -1.45 -22.55
C GLU A 145 11.32 -1.01 -22.56
N LYS A 146 11.68 -0.01 -21.74
CA LYS A 146 13.09 0.41 -21.59
C LYS A 146 13.94 -0.64 -20.89
N TYR A 147 13.35 -1.49 -20.05
CA TYR A 147 14.04 -2.55 -19.31
C TYR A 147 14.05 -3.88 -20.07
N TYR A 148 12.94 -4.24 -20.71
CA TYR A 148 12.73 -5.59 -21.26
C TYR A 148 12.49 -5.62 -22.78
N GLY A 149 12.41 -4.46 -23.44
CA GLY A 149 12.08 -4.35 -24.87
C GLY A 149 10.58 -4.34 -25.15
N GLN A 150 10.19 -4.27 -26.42
CA GLN A 150 8.78 -4.17 -26.86
C GLN A 150 7.95 -5.43 -26.56
N SER A 151 8.60 -6.58 -26.37
CA SER A 151 7.93 -7.83 -26.01
C SER A 151 7.81 -7.90 -24.49
N LEU A 152 6.64 -7.52 -23.95
CA LEU A 152 6.34 -7.63 -22.52
C LEU A 152 5.75 -9.01 -22.18
N ASP A 153 6.39 -10.09 -22.64
CA ASP A 153 5.89 -11.47 -22.57
C ASP A 153 5.55 -11.92 -21.12
N PHE A 154 6.19 -11.29 -20.13
CA PHE A 154 5.93 -11.53 -18.71
C PHE A 154 4.52 -11.12 -18.24
N LEU A 155 3.80 -10.30 -19.02
CA LEU A 155 2.41 -9.96 -18.73
C LEU A 155 1.47 -11.15 -18.97
N ASP A 156 1.81 -12.01 -19.93
CA ASP A 156 1.02 -13.17 -20.35
C ASP A 156 1.36 -14.45 -19.54
N GLU A 157 2.46 -14.43 -18.78
CA GLU A 157 2.84 -15.51 -17.86
C GLU A 157 1.79 -15.63 -16.74
N THR A 158 0.78 -16.48 -16.86
CA THR A 158 -0.06 -16.86 -15.70
C THR A 158 0.81 -17.66 -14.74
N GLU A 159 0.81 -17.33 -13.45
CA GLU A 159 1.53 -18.10 -12.43
C GLU A 159 1.22 -19.60 -12.62
N GLU A 160 2.17 -20.36 -13.15
CA GLU A 160 2.05 -21.81 -13.20
C GLU A 160 1.93 -22.29 -11.76
N GLU A 161 0.89 -23.09 -11.47
CA GLU A 161 0.71 -23.74 -10.18
C GLU A 161 2.03 -24.39 -9.76
N VAL A 162 2.69 -23.83 -8.74
CA VAL A 162 3.83 -24.48 -8.11
C VAL A 162 3.38 -25.89 -7.70
N PRO A 163 3.94 -26.97 -8.28
CA PRO A 163 3.49 -28.31 -7.98
C PRO A 163 3.62 -28.53 -6.49
N ARG A 164 2.50 -28.78 -5.80
CA ARG A 164 2.52 -29.17 -4.39
C ARG A 164 3.37 -30.43 -4.29
N LEU A 165 4.59 -30.28 -3.80
CA LEU A 165 5.43 -31.41 -3.41
C LEU A 165 4.61 -32.23 -2.42
N LYS A 166 4.25 -33.45 -2.83
CA LYS A 166 3.62 -34.40 -1.91
C LYS A 166 4.59 -34.62 -0.76
N PRO A 167 4.14 -34.53 0.50
CA PRO A 167 5.00 -34.86 1.63
C PRO A 167 5.47 -36.31 1.50
N MET A 168 6.79 -36.51 1.72
CA MET A 168 7.44 -37.82 1.74
C MET A 168 6.87 -38.72 2.83
#